data_AF-A0A812BP68-F1
#
_entry.id   AF-A0A812BP68-F1
#
_cell.length_a   1.000
_cell.length_b   1.000
_cell.length_c   1.000
_cell.angle_alpha   90.00
_cell.angle_beta   90.00
_cell.angle_gamma   90.00
#
_symmetry.space_group_name_H-M   'P 1'
#
loop_
_entity.id
_entity.type
_entity.pdbx_description
1 polymer ?
#
loop_
_entity_poly.entity_id
_entity_poly.type
_entity_poly.pdbx_seq_one_letter_code
_entity_poly.pdbx_strand_id
1 'polypeptide(L)'
;MMAAENSRLDLQRQRITVGLLTVSDSCFTKKAHDKSGNNLRSLIDEQQIIPGVVEVQQVVPDELHQIKDILKDWCDNLRLDIILTTGGTGFAHRDVTPEATKLIIEKEAPGFALTMIQKSLEITPMAILSRLVCGIRGKTLILNLPGSKKASQECLTFVTDVIPHAVSLIKDDQKEIIATHQQIQNQVIQHDKEESSGPSIILPSNIGIQDKLCVNQPTPPHNYRIYHDSQQPSNQNLHNYIDLSHMHCANESQVDASRVAYRARQSPYKMITVEDAVSIVLRETPMLETEILKYSDCLGRYLAEDVFAKEPLPPFPASIKDGYAVLSKDGTKNRHVIGQTTAGNIPQTRVQSGYCMRIATGAPVPIGADAVIQVEDTVLLQQTDDGKEEVEISITKPPSVGQDIRPVGSDIPQGEKVLKRNQYLGPSEVGLLATVGVFKVKCFKKPTIAVLSTGNELVEPGDSLSQGKIHDSNRSALLALFKEHNFSTIDLGIAEDSPDTLFTKLAMAISEADVVVTSGGVSMGEKVCALTYS
;
A
#
# COMPACT_ATOMS: atom_id res chain seq x y z
N MET A 1 -47.08 -24.97 -28.71
CA MET A 1 -46.43 -23.74 -29.22
C MET A 1 -45.99 -22.83 -28.08
N MET A 2 -46.87 -22.39 -27.17
CA MET A 2 -46.50 -21.54 -26.01
C MET A 2 -45.40 -22.11 -25.10
N ALA A 3 -45.34 -23.43 -24.86
CA ALA A 3 -44.28 -24.04 -24.04
C ALA A 3 -42.90 -24.06 -24.73
N ALA A 4 -42.86 -24.10 -26.07
CA ALA A 4 -41.64 -24.05 -26.85
C ALA A 4 -41.16 -22.61 -27.08
N GLU A 5 -42.07 -21.63 -27.14
CA GLU A 5 -41.71 -20.20 -27.13
C GLU A 5 -41.22 -19.75 -25.76
N ASN A 6 -41.84 -20.21 -24.66
CA ASN A 6 -41.36 -19.91 -23.31
C ASN A 6 -40.00 -20.57 -23.02
N SER A 7 -39.73 -21.80 -23.48
CA SER A 7 -38.39 -22.39 -23.31
C SER A 7 -37.33 -21.69 -24.16
N ARG A 8 -37.71 -21.15 -25.33
CA ARG A 8 -36.80 -20.36 -26.20
C ARG A 8 -36.52 -18.96 -25.63
N LEU A 9 -37.51 -18.34 -24.97
CA LEU A 9 -37.39 -17.07 -24.24
C LEU A 9 -36.59 -17.24 -22.93
N ASP A 10 -36.73 -18.36 -22.23
CA ASP A 10 -35.93 -18.68 -21.05
C ASP A 10 -34.47 -19.04 -21.41
N LEU A 11 -34.24 -19.72 -22.54
CA LEU A 11 -32.89 -19.96 -23.09
C LEU A 11 -32.20 -18.68 -23.61
N GLN A 12 -32.97 -17.69 -24.05
CA GLN A 12 -32.43 -16.36 -24.40
C GLN A 12 -32.11 -15.50 -23.17
N ARG A 13 -32.73 -15.75 -22.02
CA ARG A 13 -32.46 -15.04 -20.75
C ARG A 13 -31.23 -15.54 -19.99
N GLN A 14 -30.63 -16.66 -20.41
CA GLN A 14 -29.48 -17.29 -19.72
C GLN A 14 -28.11 -17.03 -20.38
N ARG A 15 -28.01 -16.19 -21.42
CA ARG A 15 -26.71 -15.91 -22.07
C ARG A 15 -26.11 -14.60 -21.58
N ILE A 16 -24.82 -14.66 -21.21
CA ILE A 16 -24.04 -13.49 -20.76
C ILE A 16 -23.88 -12.52 -21.93
N THR A 17 -24.30 -11.27 -21.77
CA THR A 17 -24.14 -10.23 -22.80
C THR A 17 -22.73 -9.62 -22.72
N VAL A 18 -22.00 -9.64 -23.84
CA VAL A 18 -20.58 -9.24 -23.89
C VAL A 18 -20.38 -8.00 -24.76
N GLY A 19 -19.66 -7.01 -24.22
CA GLY A 19 -19.10 -5.89 -24.98
C GLY A 19 -17.61 -6.09 -25.26
N LEU A 20 -17.17 -5.90 -26.51
CA LEU A 20 -15.76 -5.97 -26.91
C LEU A 20 -15.22 -4.60 -27.32
N LEU A 21 -14.33 -4.04 -26.51
CA LEU A 21 -13.71 -2.73 -26.79
C LEU A 21 -12.23 -2.88 -27.13
N THR A 22 -11.86 -2.64 -28.37
CA THR A 22 -10.45 -2.62 -28.79
C THR A 22 -9.90 -1.21 -28.66
N VAL A 23 -8.89 -1.04 -27.79
CA VAL A 23 -8.18 0.22 -27.59
C VAL A 23 -6.88 0.17 -28.39
N SER A 24 -6.84 0.91 -29.50
CA SER A 24 -5.65 1.02 -30.34
C SER A 24 -5.75 2.18 -31.34
N ASP A 25 -4.82 3.13 -31.25
CA ASP A 25 -4.64 4.21 -32.23
C ASP A 25 -4.50 3.67 -33.66
N SER A 26 -3.76 2.57 -33.84
CA SER A 26 -3.49 1.97 -35.16
C SER A 26 -4.71 1.29 -35.77
N CYS A 27 -5.55 0.65 -34.96
CA CYS A 27 -6.79 0.03 -35.42
C CYS A 27 -7.85 1.12 -35.69
N PHE A 28 -7.94 2.13 -34.82
CA PHE A 28 -8.86 3.25 -34.98
C PHE A 28 -8.58 4.05 -36.26
N THR A 29 -7.31 4.32 -36.56
CA THR A 29 -6.88 4.99 -37.80
C THR A 29 -6.86 4.08 -39.03
N LYS A 30 -7.33 2.82 -38.92
CA LYS A 30 -7.38 1.80 -39.99
C LYS A 30 -6.00 1.46 -40.60
N LYS A 31 -4.91 1.72 -39.87
CA LYS A 31 -3.55 1.32 -40.25
C LYS A 31 -3.26 -0.15 -39.93
N ALA A 32 -4.01 -0.71 -38.99
CA ALA A 32 -3.99 -2.13 -38.62
C ALA A 32 -5.42 -2.68 -38.55
N HIS A 33 -5.53 -4.00 -38.61
CA HIS A 33 -6.80 -4.70 -38.37
C HIS A 33 -6.89 -5.15 -36.92
N ASP A 34 -8.07 -5.03 -36.34
CA ASP A 34 -8.38 -5.56 -35.00
C ASP A 34 -8.37 -7.10 -35.03
N LYS A 35 -7.21 -7.70 -34.78
CA LYS A 35 -7.06 -9.16 -34.73
C LYS A 35 -7.53 -9.73 -33.38
N SER A 36 -7.42 -8.96 -32.31
CA SER A 36 -7.65 -9.43 -30.94
C SER A 36 -9.15 -9.43 -30.62
N GLY A 37 -9.85 -8.33 -30.86
CA GLY A 37 -11.30 -8.24 -30.72
C GLY A 37 -12.03 -9.23 -31.61
N ASN A 38 -11.65 -9.35 -32.88
CA ASN A 38 -12.26 -10.33 -33.81
C ASN A 38 -12.04 -11.78 -33.37
N ASN A 39 -10.87 -12.10 -32.80
CA ASN A 39 -10.61 -13.44 -32.28
C ASN A 39 -11.46 -13.75 -31.06
N LEU A 40 -11.54 -12.83 -30.10
CA LEU A 40 -12.38 -13.00 -28.91
C LEU A 40 -13.85 -13.13 -29.32
N ARG A 41 -14.32 -12.35 -30.31
CA ARG A 41 -15.67 -12.48 -30.86
C ARG A 41 -15.96 -13.87 -31.38
N SER A 42 -15.10 -14.41 -32.26
CA SER A 42 -15.26 -15.77 -32.79
C SER A 42 -15.33 -16.81 -31.67
N LEU A 43 -14.44 -16.72 -30.68
CA LEU A 43 -14.39 -17.68 -29.59
C LEU A 43 -15.62 -17.60 -28.65
N ILE A 44 -16.20 -16.42 -28.45
CA ILE A 44 -17.42 -16.23 -27.65
C ILE A 44 -18.65 -16.68 -28.44
N ASP A 45 -18.78 -16.27 -29.71
CA ASP A 45 -19.92 -16.65 -30.56
C ASP A 45 -19.98 -18.17 -30.80
N GLU A 46 -18.81 -18.83 -30.86
CA GLU A 46 -18.68 -20.29 -30.94
C GLU A 46 -18.75 -21.01 -29.58
N GLN A 47 -18.97 -20.27 -28.48
CA GLN A 47 -19.07 -20.77 -27.10
C GLN A 47 -17.83 -21.56 -26.63
N GLN A 48 -16.64 -21.23 -27.13
CA GLN A 48 -15.39 -21.90 -26.76
C GLN A 48 -14.78 -21.40 -25.45
N ILE A 49 -15.16 -20.20 -25.00
CA ILE A 49 -14.70 -19.62 -23.74
C ILE A 49 -15.89 -19.24 -22.88
N ILE A 50 -16.55 -18.11 -23.15
CA ILE A 50 -17.68 -17.66 -22.32
C ILE A 50 -18.99 -18.14 -22.95
N PRO A 51 -19.96 -18.67 -22.17
CA PRO A 51 -21.31 -18.98 -22.65
C PRO A 51 -22.13 -17.69 -22.83
N GLY A 52 -21.69 -16.82 -23.74
CA GLY A 52 -22.23 -15.49 -23.95
C GLY A 52 -22.45 -15.15 -25.42
N VAL A 53 -22.90 -13.92 -25.67
CA VAL A 53 -23.07 -13.36 -27.02
C VAL A 53 -22.46 -11.96 -27.07
N VAL A 54 -21.71 -11.65 -28.13
CA VAL A 54 -21.17 -10.30 -28.32
C VAL A 54 -22.27 -9.38 -28.86
N GLU A 55 -22.77 -8.49 -28.02
CA GLU A 55 -23.83 -7.53 -28.39
C GLU A 55 -23.27 -6.30 -29.10
N VAL A 56 -22.09 -5.85 -28.66
CA VAL A 56 -21.43 -4.67 -29.22
C VAL A 56 -19.93 -4.89 -29.32
N GLN A 57 -19.34 -4.46 -30.43
CA GLN A 57 -17.90 -4.39 -30.63
C GLN A 57 -17.54 -3.03 -31.20
N GLN A 58 -16.54 -2.37 -30.62
CA GLN A 58 -16.08 -1.06 -31.06
C GLN A 58 -14.55 -0.93 -30.93
N VAL A 59 -13.97 -0.09 -31.77
CA VAL A 59 -12.56 0.31 -31.71
C VAL A 59 -12.47 1.78 -31.33
N VAL A 60 -11.57 2.11 -30.40
CA VAL A 60 -11.31 3.46 -29.92
C VAL A 60 -9.81 3.76 -29.93
N PRO A 61 -9.41 5.04 -30.07
CA PRO A 61 -8.02 5.41 -29.87
C PRO A 61 -7.65 5.30 -28.39
N ASP A 62 -6.35 5.35 -28.10
CA ASP A 62 -5.77 5.30 -26.75
C ASP A 62 -5.99 6.63 -25.98
N GLU A 63 -7.23 7.12 -25.97
CA GLU A 63 -7.65 8.38 -25.35
C GLU A 63 -8.50 8.11 -24.10
N LEU A 64 -7.99 8.55 -22.95
CA LEU A 64 -8.57 8.29 -21.63
C LEU A 64 -10.09 8.58 -21.59
N HIS A 65 -10.50 9.76 -22.07
CA HIS A 65 -11.90 10.18 -22.05
C HIS A 65 -12.79 9.31 -22.94
N GLN A 66 -12.32 8.93 -24.14
CA GLN A 66 -13.12 8.12 -25.07
C GLN A 66 -13.33 6.71 -24.55
N ILE A 67 -12.28 6.08 -24.00
CA ILE A 67 -12.38 4.75 -23.38
C ILE A 67 -13.36 4.82 -22.20
N LYS A 68 -13.17 5.78 -21.30
CA LYS A 68 -13.99 5.98 -20.11
C LYS A 68 -15.48 6.16 -20.46
N ASP A 69 -15.79 7.03 -21.42
CA ASP A 69 -17.16 7.36 -21.77
C ASP A 69 -17.89 6.17 -22.41
N ILE A 70 -17.21 5.37 -23.25
CA ILE A 70 -17.78 4.16 -23.84
C ILE A 70 -17.99 3.06 -22.79
N LEU A 71 -16.99 2.81 -21.92
CA LEU A 71 -17.15 1.83 -20.85
C LEU A 71 -18.33 2.19 -19.95
N LYS A 72 -18.46 3.47 -19.60
CA LYS A 72 -19.57 3.97 -18.79
C LYS A 72 -20.92 3.81 -19.49
N ASP A 73 -21.01 4.17 -20.78
CA ASP A 73 -22.23 4.01 -21.58
C ASP A 73 -22.67 2.54 -21.66
N TRP A 74 -21.72 1.63 -21.90
CA TRP A 74 -21.99 0.20 -22.00
C TRP A 74 -22.44 -0.42 -20.67
N CYS A 75 -21.92 0.06 -19.54
CA CYS A 75 -22.40 -0.35 -18.22
C CYS A 75 -23.78 0.25 -17.89
N ASP A 76 -23.95 1.56 -18.05
CA ASP A 76 -25.11 2.27 -17.50
C ASP A 76 -26.34 2.18 -18.43
N ASN A 77 -26.11 2.29 -19.75
CA ASN A 77 -27.18 2.38 -20.75
C ASN A 77 -27.43 1.03 -21.45
N LEU A 78 -26.37 0.36 -21.95
CA LEU A 78 -26.52 -0.97 -22.57
C LEU A 78 -26.70 -2.09 -21.54
N ARG A 79 -26.21 -1.89 -20.31
CA ARG A 79 -26.32 -2.84 -19.19
C ARG A 79 -25.78 -4.23 -19.55
N LEU A 80 -24.62 -4.25 -20.19
CA LEU A 80 -23.93 -5.48 -20.54
C LEU A 80 -23.52 -6.24 -19.27
N ASP A 81 -23.50 -7.56 -19.33
CA ASP A 81 -23.07 -8.38 -18.20
C ASP A 81 -21.54 -8.34 -18.03
N ILE A 82 -20.81 -8.33 -19.14
CA ILE A 82 -19.35 -8.24 -19.15
C ILE A 82 -18.83 -7.35 -20.28
N ILE A 83 -17.79 -6.57 -19.98
CA ILE A 83 -17.02 -5.82 -20.97
C ILE A 83 -15.58 -6.33 -20.96
N LEU A 84 -15.08 -6.69 -22.13
CA LEU A 84 -13.70 -7.08 -22.35
C LEU A 84 -13.01 -6.01 -23.17
N THR A 85 -11.94 -5.43 -22.64
CA THR A 85 -11.11 -4.51 -23.43
C THR A 85 -9.87 -5.23 -23.93
N THR A 86 -9.34 -4.86 -25.09
CA THR A 86 -8.03 -5.30 -25.56
C THR A 86 -7.14 -4.10 -25.87
N GLY A 87 -5.89 -4.12 -25.38
CA GLY A 87 -4.91 -3.06 -25.65
C GLY A 87 -4.90 -1.93 -24.63
N GLY A 88 -3.89 -1.06 -24.75
CA GLY A 88 -3.68 0.10 -23.87
C GLY A 88 -3.31 -0.25 -22.42
N THR A 89 -2.81 -1.46 -22.14
CA THR A 89 -2.50 -1.95 -20.78
C THR A 89 -1.00 -2.00 -20.46
N GLY A 90 -0.13 -1.63 -21.39
CA GLY A 90 1.32 -1.63 -21.22
C GLY A 90 1.85 -0.41 -20.44
N PHE A 91 3.16 -0.16 -20.55
CA PHE A 91 3.85 0.97 -19.90
C PHE A 91 4.10 2.16 -20.84
N ALA A 92 3.68 2.10 -22.11
CA ALA A 92 3.88 3.21 -23.02
C ALA A 92 3.02 4.41 -22.60
N HIS A 93 3.44 5.62 -22.96
CA HIS A 93 2.68 6.85 -22.64
C HIS A 93 1.23 6.82 -23.18
N ARG A 94 0.98 6.06 -24.25
CA ARG A 94 -0.36 5.89 -24.82
C ARG A 94 -1.19 4.85 -24.07
N ASP A 95 -0.60 3.93 -23.32
CA ASP A 95 -1.34 2.89 -22.62
C ASP A 95 -2.12 3.49 -21.43
N VAL A 96 -3.42 3.72 -21.59
CA VAL A 96 -4.28 4.38 -20.58
C VAL A 96 -5.57 3.62 -20.25
N THR A 97 -5.73 2.40 -20.76
CA THR A 97 -6.93 1.58 -20.50
C THR A 97 -7.17 1.30 -19.01
N PRO A 98 -6.14 0.94 -18.21
CA PRO A 98 -6.30 0.72 -16.77
C PRO A 98 -6.79 1.96 -16.03
N GLU A 99 -6.24 3.13 -16.35
CA GLU A 99 -6.63 4.43 -15.81
C GLU A 99 -8.09 4.75 -16.14
N ALA A 100 -8.51 4.53 -17.39
CA ALA A 100 -9.90 4.76 -17.81
C ALA A 100 -10.88 3.85 -17.06
N THR A 101 -10.53 2.57 -16.88
CA THR A 101 -11.35 1.61 -16.12
C THR A 101 -11.45 2.02 -14.65
N LYS A 102 -10.33 2.37 -13.99
CA LYS A 102 -10.31 2.78 -12.58
C LYS A 102 -11.21 3.98 -12.28
N LEU A 103 -11.38 4.89 -13.24
CA LEU A 103 -12.21 6.08 -13.08
C LEU A 103 -13.72 5.79 -13.05
N ILE A 104 -14.17 4.61 -13.47
CA ILE A 104 -15.60 4.29 -13.59
C ILE A 104 -16.07 3.12 -12.73
N ILE A 105 -15.17 2.25 -12.29
CA ILE A 105 -15.54 1.10 -11.45
C ILE A 105 -15.91 1.57 -10.04
N GLU A 106 -16.92 0.93 -9.47
CA GLU A 106 -17.40 1.17 -8.10
C GLU A 106 -16.73 0.22 -7.11
N LYS A 107 -16.31 -0.95 -7.60
CA LYS A 107 -15.62 -1.98 -6.82
C LYS A 107 -14.54 -2.65 -7.65
N GLU A 108 -13.33 -2.75 -7.10
CA GLU A 108 -12.25 -3.49 -7.77
C GLU A 108 -12.47 -5.00 -7.67
N ALA A 109 -12.03 -5.73 -8.70
CA ALA A 109 -12.05 -7.19 -8.77
C ALA A 109 -10.62 -7.73 -8.98
N PRO A 110 -9.68 -7.47 -8.05
CA PRO A 110 -8.25 -7.72 -8.25
C PRO A 110 -7.92 -9.20 -8.46
N GLY A 111 -8.73 -10.13 -7.94
CA GLY A 111 -8.53 -11.57 -8.12
C GLY A 111 -8.45 -12.00 -9.60
N PHE A 112 -9.21 -11.36 -10.48
CA PHE A 112 -9.13 -11.61 -11.92
C PHE A 112 -7.79 -11.16 -12.49
N ALA A 113 -7.39 -9.93 -12.21
CA ALA A 113 -6.13 -9.36 -12.71
C ALA A 113 -4.92 -10.15 -12.20
N LEU A 114 -4.90 -10.50 -10.91
CA LEU A 114 -3.83 -11.30 -10.30
C LEU A 114 -3.74 -12.70 -10.93
N THR A 115 -4.87 -13.40 -11.09
CA THR A 115 -4.90 -14.73 -11.71
C THR A 115 -4.37 -14.69 -13.14
N MET A 116 -4.82 -13.71 -13.95
CA MET A 116 -4.35 -13.54 -15.31
C MET A 116 -2.85 -13.27 -15.38
N ILE A 117 -2.34 -12.35 -14.55
CA ILE A 117 -0.91 -12.02 -14.52
C ILE A 117 -0.07 -13.22 -14.07
N GLN A 118 -0.47 -13.89 -12.98
CA GLN A 118 0.24 -15.04 -12.43
C GLN A 118 0.35 -16.16 -13.47
N LYS A 119 -0.76 -16.53 -14.12
CA LYS A 119 -0.78 -17.57 -15.16
C LYS A 119 -0.04 -17.15 -16.42
N SER A 120 -0.11 -15.88 -16.82
CA SER A 120 0.68 -15.38 -17.96
C SER A 120 2.19 -15.39 -17.68
N LEU A 121 2.63 -15.16 -16.44
CA LEU A 121 4.05 -15.23 -16.06
C LEU A 121 4.63 -16.65 -16.16
N GLU A 122 3.80 -17.69 -16.02
CA GLU A 122 4.20 -19.09 -16.29
C GLU A 122 4.53 -19.32 -17.78
N ILE A 123 3.96 -18.51 -18.70
CA ILE A 123 4.16 -18.62 -20.15
C ILE A 123 5.26 -17.67 -20.64
N THR A 124 5.27 -16.42 -20.17
CA THR A 124 6.23 -15.41 -20.62
C THR A 124 6.58 -14.41 -19.51
N PRO A 125 7.87 -14.13 -19.27
CA PRO A 125 8.29 -13.12 -18.30
C PRO A 125 7.83 -11.71 -18.70
N MET A 126 7.51 -11.48 -19.97
CA MET A 126 7.03 -10.17 -20.46
C MET A 126 5.63 -9.81 -19.93
N ALA A 127 4.89 -10.78 -19.36
CA ALA A 127 3.58 -10.52 -18.76
C ALA A 127 3.65 -9.48 -17.62
N ILE A 128 4.82 -9.32 -16.98
CA ILE A 128 5.06 -8.31 -15.92
C ILE A 128 4.80 -6.87 -16.40
N LEU A 129 4.84 -6.62 -17.71
CA LEU A 129 4.64 -5.29 -18.29
C LEU A 129 3.15 -4.93 -18.48
N SER A 130 2.23 -5.80 -18.11
CA SER A 130 0.78 -5.57 -18.23
C SER A 130 0.20 -5.03 -16.92
N ARG A 131 -0.45 -3.86 -16.97
CA ARG A 131 -1.11 -3.20 -15.83
C ARG A 131 -2.61 -3.50 -15.80
N LEU A 132 -2.98 -4.78 -15.90
CA LEU A 132 -4.38 -5.18 -16.01
C LEU A 132 -5.20 -4.68 -14.82
N VAL A 133 -6.37 -4.09 -15.10
CA VAL A 133 -7.37 -3.72 -14.10
C VAL A 133 -8.66 -4.46 -14.40
N CYS A 134 -9.28 -4.98 -13.36
CA CYS A 134 -10.59 -5.61 -13.41
C CYS A 134 -11.46 -5.02 -12.31
N GLY A 135 -12.73 -4.78 -12.60
CA GLY A 135 -13.64 -4.18 -11.63
C GLY A 135 -15.09 -4.25 -12.06
N ILE A 136 -15.97 -3.78 -11.18
CA ILE A 136 -17.41 -3.85 -11.33
C ILE A 136 -17.96 -2.43 -11.33
N ARG A 137 -18.89 -2.16 -12.25
CA ARG A 137 -19.72 -0.94 -12.28
C ARG A 137 -21.18 -1.35 -12.43
N GLY A 138 -22.03 -0.98 -11.47
CA GLY A 138 -23.41 -1.43 -11.46
C GLY A 138 -23.51 -2.95 -11.51
N LYS A 139 -24.10 -3.49 -12.57
CA LYS A 139 -24.25 -4.95 -12.80
C LYS A 139 -23.29 -5.52 -13.86
N THR A 140 -22.25 -4.77 -14.21
CA THR A 140 -21.31 -5.14 -15.29
C THR A 140 -19.92 -5.43 -14.73
N LEU A 141 -19.35 -6.57 -15.13
CA LEU A 141 -17.94 -6.91 -14.90
C LEU A 141 -17.07 -6.36 -16.03
N ILE A 142 -15.96 -5.68 -15.72
CA ILE A 142 -15.03 -5.14 -16.71
C ILE A 142 -13.67 -5.84 -16.53
N LEU A 143 -13.16 -6.45 -17.61
CA LEU A 143 -11.84 -7.08 -17.65
C LEU A 143 -10.95 -6.42 -18.71
N ASN A 144 -9.82 -5.83 -18.30
CA ASN A 144 -8.82 -5.36 -19.25
C ASN A 144 -7.88 -6.50 -19.65
N LEU A 145 -7.72 -6.71 -20.96
CA LEU A 145 -6.85 -7.73 -21.54
C LEU A 145 -5.69 -7.09 -22.32
N PRO A 146 -4.55 -7.79 -22.48
CA PRO A 146 -3.46 -7.33 -23.33
C PRO A 146 -3.87 -7.10 -24.79
N GLY A 147 -3.09 -6.31 -25.53
CA GLY A 147 -3.43 -5.94 -26.91
C GLY A 147 -3.19 -7.02 -27.97
N SER A 148 -2.30 -8.01 -27.72
CA SER A 148 -2.00 -9.04 -28.71
C SER A 148 -3.03 -10.17 -28.72
N LYS A 149 -3.38 -10.68 -29.91
CA LYS A 149 -4.36 -11.76 -30.11
C LYS A 149 -4.12 -12.96 -29.19
N LYS A 150 -2.85 -13.39 -29.11
CA LYS A 150 -2.45 -14.56 -28.30
C LYS A 150 -2.63 -14.27 -26.81
N ALA A 151 -2.06 -13.17 -26.33
CA ALA A 151 -2.10 -12.83 -24.92
C ALA A 151 -3.53 -12.53 -24.43
N SER A 152 -4.36 -11.84 -25.21
CA SER A 152 -5.75 -11.57 -24.82
C SER A 152 -6.57 -12.86 -24.70
N GLN A 153 -6.35 -13.82 -25.59
CA GLN A 153 -7.02 -15.13 -25.53
C GLN A 153 -6.56 -15.92 -24.31
N GLU A 154 -5.24 -16.06 -24.11
CA GLU A 154 -4.67 -16.79 -22.97
C GLU A 154 -5.14 -16.20 -21.63
N CYS A 155 -5.03 -14.88 -21.46
CA CYS A 155 -5.49 -14.20 -20.23
C CYS A 155 -6.96 -14.49 -19.95
N LEU A 156 -7.83 -14.37 -20.96
CA LEU A 156 -9.25 -14.62 -20.77
C LEU A 156 -9.51 -16.09 -20.40
N THR A 157 -8.86 -17.04 -21.08
CA THR A 157 -9.00 -18.48 -20.82
C THR A 157 -8.68 -18.84 -19.36
N PHE A 158 -7.72 -18.17 -18.71
CA PHE A 158 -7.37 -18.45 -17.31
C PHE A 158 -8.48 -18.13 -16.30
N VAL A 159 -9.45 -17.31 -16.68
CA VAL A 159 -10.53 -16.87 -15.79
C VAL A 159 -11.91 -17.25 -16.32
N THR A 160 -11.99 -17.96 -17.44
CA THR A 160 -13.25 -18.33 -18.10
C THR A 160 -14.21 -19.07 -17.18
N ASP A 161 -13.72 -20.06 -16.42
CA ASP A 161 -14.58 -20.94 -15.62
C ASP A 161 -15.29 -20.20 -14.47
N VAL A 162 -14.70 -19.10 -13.99
CA VAL A 162 -15.27 -18.29 -12.89
C VAL A 162 -16.19 -17.17 -13.36
N ILE A 163 -16.14 -16.80 -14.65
CA ILE A 163 -16.93 -15.68 -15.20
C ILE A 163 -18.44 -15.89 -15.04
N PRO A 164 -19.05 -17.06 -15.36
CA PRO A 164 -20.49 -17.24 -15.20
C PRO A 164 -20.96 -17.06 -13.76
N HIS A 165 -20.20 -17.58 -12.79
CA HIS A 165 -20.51 -17.42 -11.37
C HIS A 165 -20.33 -15.97 -10.90
N ALA A 166 -19.29 -15.28 -11.36
CA ALA A 166 -19.07 -13.89 -11.01
C ALA A 166 -20.22 -13.00 -11.53
N VAL A 167 -20.68 -13.24 -12.77
CA VAL A 167 -21.82 -12.51 -13.35
C VAL A 167 -23.11 -12.78 -12.57
N SER A 168 -23.39 -14.03 -12.19
CA SER A 168 -24.60 -14.36 -11.42
C SER A 168 -24.61 -13.72 -10.02
N LEU A 169 -23.44 -13.67 -9.35
CA LEU A 169 -23.24 -12.93 -8.11
C LEU A 169 -23.52 -11.43 -8.28
N ILE A 170 -22.98 -10.81 -9.33
CA ILE A 170 -23.16 -9.37 -9.59
C ILE A 170 -24.62 -9.03 -9.92
N LYS A 171 -25.35 -9.96 -10.56
CA LYS A 171 -26.75 -9.76 -10.93
C LYS A 171 -27.75 -10.02 -9.79
N ASP A 172 -27.29 -10.56 -8.66
CA ASP A 172 -28.09 -11.09 -7.54
C ASP A 172 -29.02 -12.26 -7.94
N ASP A 173 -28.57 -13.16 -8.83
CA ASP A 173 -29.36 -14.35 -9.20
C ASP A 173 -29.22 -15.47 -8.16
N GLN A 174 -30.10 -15.46 -7.16
CA GLN A 174 -30.07 -16.42 -6.04
C GLN A 174 -30.16 -17.91 -6.47
N LYS A 175 -30.72 -18.23 -7.65
CA LYS A 175 -30.87 -19.63 -8.08
C LYS A 175 -29.56 -20.23 -8.57
N GLU A 176 -28.76 -19.48 -9.32
CA GLU A 176 -27.46 -19.95 -9.81
C GLU A 176 -26.40 -19.96 -8.71
N ILE A 177 -26.44 -18.99 -7.78
CA ILE A 177 -25.49 -18.90 -6.66
C ILE A 177 -25.54 -20.16 -5.78
N ILE A 178 -26.75 -20.64 -5.46
CA ILE A 178 -26.95 -21.85 -4.65
C ILE A 178 -26.44 -23.10 -5.38
N ALA A 179 -26.67 -23.19 -6.70
CA ALA A 179 -26.22 -24.32 -7.51
C ALA A 179 -24.68 -24.43 -7.59
N THR A 180 -23.97 -23.29 -7.76
CA THR A 180 -22.50 -23.29 -7.81
C THR A 180 -21.87 -23.59 -6.45
N HIS A 181 -22.41 -23.05 -5.34
CA HIS A 181 -21.90 -23.35 -3.99
C HIS A 181 -22.04 -24.84 -3.64
N GLN A 182 -23.12 -25.50 -4.11
CA GLN A 182 -23.29 -26.95 -3.95
C GLN A 182 -22.30 -27.76 -4.80
N GLN A 183 -21.94 -27.30 -6.01
CA GLN A 183 -20.92 -27.97 -6.84
C GLN A 183 -19.51 -27.87 -6.25
N ILE A 184 -19.12 -26.69 -5.74
CA ILE A 184 -17.80 -26.49 -5.13
C ILE A 184 -17.67 -27.30 -3.83
N GLN A 185 -18.70 -27.32 -2.97
CA GLN A 185 -18.70 -28.15 -1.77
C GLN A 185 -18.57 -29.65 -2.09
N ASN A 186 -19.20 -30.12 -3.18
CA ASN A 186 -19.09 -31.52 -3.60
C ASN A 186 -17.72 -31.89 -4.20
N GLN A 187 -17.01 -30.94 -4.83
CA GLN A 187 -15.65 -31.17 -5.34
C GLN A 187 -14.60 -31.24 -4.22
N VAL A 188 -14.73 -30.42 -3.18
CA VAL A 188 -13.84 -30.46 -2.00
C VAL A 188 -13.97 -31.80 -1.25
N ILE A 189 -15.18 -32.35 -1.16
CA ILE A 189 -15.42 -33.65 -0.49
C ILE A 189 -14.88 -34.86 -1.29
N GLN A 190 -14.69 -34.72 -2.62
CA GLN A 190 -14.09 -35.78 -3.43
C GLN A 190 -12.57 -35.80 -3.35
N HIS A 191 -11.91 -34.64 -3.23
CA HIS A 191 -10.46 -34.55 -3.11
C HIS A 191 -9.92 -35.13 -1.78
N ASP A 192 -10.68 -35.01 -0.69
CA ASP A 192 -10.30 -35.57 0.63
C ASP A 192 -10.41 -37.11 0.71
N LYS A 193 -11.00 -37.78 -0.29
CA LYS A 193 -11.18 -39.25 -0.30
C LYS A 193 -10.15 -40.01 -1.15
N GLU A 194 -9.36 -39.33 -1.97
CA GLU A 194 -8.39 -39.99 -2.86
C GLU A 194 -6.93 -39.95 -2.36
N GLU A 195 -6.59 -39.16 -1.33
CA GLU A 195 -5.21 -39.07 -0.79
C GLU A 195 -4.90 -40.03 0.38
N SER A 196 -5.75 -41.00 0.71
CA SER A 196 -5.52 -41.91 1.86
C SER A 196 -4.74 -43.20 1.55
N SER A 197 -3.91 -43.26 0.50
CA SER A 197 -3.10 -44.45 0.20
C SER A 197 -1.76 -44.16 -0.52
N GLY A 198 -0.73 -43.74 0.24
CA GLY A 198 0.66 -43.62 -0.22
C GLY A 198 1.66 -43.46 0.93
N PRO A 199 2.93 -43.91 0.81
CA PRO A 199 3.74 -44.35 1.94
C PRO A 199 4.40 -43.22 2.73
N SER A 200 4.52 -43.44 4.04
CA SER A 200 5.12 -42.54 5.03
C SER A 200 6.61 -42.29 4.76
N ILE A 201 6.99 -41.03 4.51
CA ILE A 201 8.38 -40.59 4.50
C ILE A 201 8.73 -40.08 5.90
N ILE A 202 9.69 -40.76 6.54
CA ILE A 202 10.30 -40.42 7.82
C ILE A 202 11.37 -39.34 7.57
N LEU A 203 11.26 -38.19 8.25
CA LEU A 203 12.33 -37.19 8.33
C LEU A 203 13.09 -37.33 9.68
N PRO A 204 14.42 -37.17 9.69
CA PRO A 204 15.24 -37.43 10.87
C PRO A 204 15.15 -36.32 11.92
N SER A 205 15.16 -36.74 13.18
CA SER A 205 15.21 -35.92 14.39
C SER A 205 16.64 -35.52 14.75
N ASN A 206 16.91 -34.21 14.85
CA ASN A 206 17.56 -33.54 16.00
C ASN A 206 18.13 -32.17 15.64
N ILE A 207 18.18 -31.30 16.68
CA ILE A 207 18.67 -29.91 16.78
C ILE A 207 17.59 -28.89 16.41
N GLY A 208 16.88 -28.19 17.30
CA GLY A 208 16.99 -28.01 18.74
C GLY A 208 16.95 -26.52 19.12
N ILE A 209 15.78 -25.88 19.17
CA ILE A 209 15.53 -24.63 19.93
C ILE A 209 14.14 -24.74 20.58
N GLN A 210 14.08 -24.43 21.87
CA GLN A 210 13.02 -24.73 22.83
C GLN A 210 11.80 -23.81 22.72
N ASP A 211 10.61 -24.39 22.48
CA ASP A 211 9.33 -23.79 22.87
C ASP A 211 8.81 -24.50 24.14
N LYS A 212 8.59 -23.72 25.21
CA LYS A 212 7.79 -24.15 26.36
C LYS A 212 6.56 -23.24 26.45
N LEU A 213 5.50 -23.63 25.79
CA LEU A 213 4.13 -23.21 26.13
C LEU A 213 3.37 -24.46 26.56
N CYS A 214 3.30 -24.68 27.87
CA CYS A 214 2.35 -25.61 28.47
C CYS A 214 1.20 -24.82 29.11
N VAL A 215 -0.01 -25.21 28.70
CA VAL A 215 -1.30 -24.92 29.30
C VAL A 215 -1.39 -25.62 30.67
N ASN A 216 -1.88 -24.94 31.72
CA ASN A 216 -3.00 -25.38 32.59
C ASN A 216 -3.15 -24.58 33.91
N GLN A 217 -4.32 -23.93 34.03
CA GLN A 217 -5.18 -23.72 35.23
C GLN A 217 -4.67 -22.85 36.41
N PRO A 218 -5.53 -22.41 37.37
CA PRO A 218 -6.97 -22.07 37.39
C PRO A 218 -7.27 -20.67 38.03
N THR A 219 -8.52 -20.19 37.94
CA THR A 219 -9.07 -19.01 38.66
C THR A 219 -9.09 -19.17 40.19
N PRO A 220 -8.82 -18.09 40.97
CA PRO A 220 -9.72 -17.69 42.08
C PRO A 220 -9.66 -16.15 42.38
N PRO A 221 -10.23 -15.60 43.47
CA PRO A 221 -11.64 -15.29 43.68
C PRO A 221 -11.92 -13.80 44.06
N HIS A 222 -13.21 -13.45 44.11
CA HIS A 222 -13.75 -12.22 44.70
C HIS A 222 -13.37 -12.02 46.19
N ASN A 223 -12.84 -10.85 46.55
CA ASN A 223 -13.30 -9.96 47.63
C ASN A 223 -12.19 -9.04 48.18
N TYR A 224 -12.65 -7.92 48.76
CA TYR A 224 -12.00 -6.98 49.68
C TYR A 224 -11.15 -5.88 49.04
N ARG A 225 -11.06 -4.66 49.58
CA ARG A 225 -11.89 -3.77 50.42
C ARG A 225 -11.01 -2.53 50.53
N ILE A 226 -11.61 -1.36 50.46
CA ILE A 226 -10.94 -0.06 50.65
C ILE A 226 -10.26 -0.02 52.03
N TYR A 227 -9.00 0.42 52.08
CA TYR A 227 -8.37 1.03 53.26
C TYR A 227 -7.48 2.20 52.84
N HIS A 228 -7.81 3.37 53.39
CA HIS A 228 -6.91 4.51 53.53
C HIS A 228 -5.76 4.13 54.46
N ASP A 229 -4.52 4.50 54.13
CA ASP A 229 -3.68 5.20 55.10
C ASP A 229 -2.62 6.09 54.43
N SER A 230 -2.49 7.25 55.06
CA SER A 230 -1.57 8.35 54.90
C SER A 230 -0.10 7.96 55.11
N GLN A 231 0.83 8.57 54.35
CA GLN A 231 2.06 9.23 54.83
C GLN A 231 2.69 10.06 53.69
N GLN A 232 2.89 11.37 53.93
CA GLN A 232 3.75 12.26 53.15
C GLN A 232 5.24 11.97 53.44
N PRO A 233 6.17 12.46 52.59
CA PRO A 233 6.87 13.68 53.00
C PRO A 233 7.06 14.74 51.89
N SER A 234 7.34 15.94 52.38
CA SER A 234 7.41 17.29 51.82
C SER A 234 8.61 17.64 50.93
N ASN A 235 8.37 18.42 49.86
CA ASN A 235 9.00 19.74 49.56
C ASN A 235 8.51 20.24 48.18
N GLN A 236 7.60 21.20 48.12
CA GLN A 236 7.81 22.67 48.05
C GLN A 236 8.12 23.22 46.65
N ASN A 237 7.14 24.00 46.15
CA ASN A 237 7.16 25.05 45.11
C ASN A 237 7.17 24.53 43.65
N LEU A 238 6.21 24.83 42.78
CA LEU A 238 5.56 26.12 42.49
C LEU A 238 4.16 25.86 41.87
N HIS A 239 3.08 26.02 42.63
CA HIS A 239 1.72 25.99 42.07
C HIS A 239 1.32 27.40 41.63
N ASN A 240 1.21 27.61 40.31
CA ASN A 240 0.34 28.65 39.79
C ASN A 240 -1.10 28.19 40.03
N TYR A 241 -1.66 28.60 41.17
CA TYR A 241 -3.10 28.55 41.42
C TYR A 241 -3.78 29.47 40.41
N ILE A 242 -4.53 28.90 39.47
CA ILE A 242 -5.56 29.66 38.77
C ILE A 242 -6.66 29.89 39.80
N ASP A 243 -6.79 31.12 40.26
CA ASP A 243 -7.85 31.57 41.14
C ASP A 243 -9.19 31.50 40.39
N LEU A 244 -9.93 30.42 40.64
CA LEU A 244 -11.26 30.16 40.08
C LEU A 244 -12.37 30.99 40.78
N SER A 245 -12.04 31.88 41.72
CA SER A 245 -13.05 32.64 42.47
C SER A 245 -13.54 33.93 41.76
N HIS A 246 -12.98 34.28 40.59
CA HIS A 246 -13.31 35.53 39.89
C HIS A 246 -13.71 35.41 38.40
N MET A 247 -14.14 34.23 37.93
CA MET A 247 -14.86 34.12 36.65
C MET A 247 -16.27 33.56 36.84
N HIS A 248 -17.13 34.29 37.54
CA HIS A 248 -18.55 34.26 37.23
C HIS A 248 -18.77 35.02 35.92
N CYS A 249 -18.48 34.37 34.79
CA CYS A 249 -19.07 34.76 33.51
C CYS A 249 -20.52 34.28 33.53
N ALA A 250 -21.39 35.08 34.13
CA ALA A 250 -22.83 35.00 33.91
C ALA A 250 -23.14 35.48 32.49
N ASN A 251 -22.85 34.64 31.49
CA ASN A 251 -23.47 34.74 30.18
C ASN A 251 -24.28 33.47 30.00
N GLU A 252 -25.52 33.51 30.51
CA GLU A 252 -26.55 32.55 30.15
C GLU A 252 -26.65 32.49 28.61
N SER A 253 -26.75 31.28 28.07
CA SER A 253 -27.06 31.07 26.65
C SER A 253 -28.21 31.99 26.23
N GLN A 254 -28.03 32.81 25.21
CA GLN A 254 -29.10 33.66 24.67
C GLN A 254 -30.24 32.85 24.04
N VAL A 255 -30.11 31.52 23.98
CA VAL A 255 -31.13 30.62 23.48
C VAL A 255 -32.03 30.19 24.63
N ASP A 256 -33.16 30.87 24.81
CA ASP A 256 -34.24 30.40 25.67
C ASP A 256 -34.80 29.08 25.12
N ALA A 257 -34.33 27.96 25.68
CA ALA A 257 -34.72 26.61 25.29
C ALA A 257 -36.24 26.37 25.41
N SER A 258 -36.94 27.16 26.24
CA SER A 258 -38.40 27.06 26.43
C SER A 258 -39.22 27.69 25.29
N ARG A 259 -38.61 28.56 24.48
CA ARG A 259 -39.27 29.29 23.37
C ARG A 259 -38.94 28.69 22.00
N VAL A 260 -39.22 27.40 21.85
CA VAL A 260 -38.98 26.58 20.66
C VAL A 260 -39.38 27.28 19.34
N ALA A 261 -40.50 28.00 19.34
CA ALA A 261 -41.05 28.64 18.13
C ALA A 261 -40.23 29.83 17.60
N TYR A 262 -39.43 30.49 18.45
CA TYR A 262 -38.70 31.73 18.11
C TYR A 262 -37.22 31.48 17.77
N ARG A 263 -36.81 30.22 17.63
CA ARG A 263 -35.42 29.87 17.34
C ARG A 263 -35.00 30.29 15.93
N ALA A 264 -33.71 30.60 15.78
CA ALA A 264 -33.11 30.91 14.49
C ALA A 264 -33.30 29.72 13.53
N ARG A 265 -33.96 29.96 12.40
CA ARG A 265 -34.20 28.96 11.35
C ARG A 265 -33.13 28.96 10.26
N GLN A 266 -32.15 29.85 10.39
CA GLN A 266 -31.03 30.00 9.49
C GLN A 266 -29.75 29.98 10.32
N SER A 267 -28.74 29.27 9.83
CA SER A 267 -27.43 29.22 10.48
C SER A 267 -26.86 30.63 10.63
N PRO A 268 -26.29 30.99 11.79
CA PRO A 268 -25.53 32.23 11.92
C PRO A 268 -24.22 32.18 11.11
N TYR A 269 -23.78 30.99 10.70
CA TYR A 269 -22.59 30.77 9.90
C TYR A 269 -22.93 30.68 8.40
N LYS A 270 -22.16 31.39 7.58
CA LYS A 270 -22.27 31.36 6.13
C LYS A 270 -21.90 29.98 5.60
N MET A 271 -22.69 29.45 4.67
CA MET A 271 -22.33 28.24 3.92
C MET A 271 -21.12 28.52 3.02
N ILE A 272 -20.10 27.66 3.11
CA ILE A 272 -18.88 27.73 2.31
C ILE A 272 -18.71 26.46 1.48
N THR A 273 -17.91 26.52 0.42
CA THR A 273 -17.58 25.34 -0.39
C THR A 273 -16.59 24.45 0.35
N VAL A 274 -16.49 23.18 -0.05
CA VAL A 274 -15.50 22.25 0.50
C VAL A 274 -14.07 22.74 0.26
N GLU A 275 -13.80 23.30 -0.92
CA GLU A 275 -12.50 23.84 -1.29
C GLU A 275 -12.09 25.01 -0.40
N ASP A 276 -13.02 25.94 -0.14
CA ASP A 276 -12.80 27.06 0.79
C ASP A 276 -12.54 26.55 2.21
N ALA A 277 -13.31 25.57 2.67
CA ALA A 277 -13.16 24.99 4.01
C ALA A 277 -11.78 24.34 4.20
N VAL A 278 -11.36 23.50 3.24
CA VAL A 278 -10.02 22.87 3.25
C VAL A 278 -8.92 23.94 3.21
N SER A 279 -9.09 24.98 2.39
CA SER A 279 -8.11 26.07 2.28
C SER A 279 -7.97 26.86 3.58
N ILE A 280 -9.08 27.10 4.30
CA ILE A 280 -9.06 27.73 5.63
C ILE A 280 -8.32 26.82 6.61
N VAL A 281 -8.67 25.53 6.70
CA VAL A 281 -8.02 24.59 7.62
C VAL A 281 -6.51 24.55 7.38
N LEU A 282 -6.06 24.40 6.12
CA LEU A 282 -4.64 24.32 5.81
C LEU A 282 -3.88 25.62 6.08
N ARG A 283 -4.54 26.78 5.95
CA ARG A 283 -3.93 28.09 6.21
C ARG A 283 -3.82 28.42 7.70
N GLU A 284 -4.86 28.11 8.47
CA GLU A 284 -4.92 28.48 9.89
C GLU A 284 -4.24 27.43 10.81
N THR A 285 -3.95 26.22 10.31
CA THR A 285 -3.27 25.18 11.10
C THR A 285 -1.78 25.52 11.28
N PRO A 286 -1.29 25.69 12.53
CA PRO A 286 0.12 25.98 12.77
C PRO A 286 1.00 24.74 12.59
N MET A 287 2.28 24.95 12.28
CA MET A 287 3.28 23.89 12.37
C MET A 287 3.66 23.68 13.84
N LEU A 288 3.70 22.42 14.27
CA LEU A 288 4.17 22.07 15.61
C LEU A 288 5.68 22.27 15.75
N GLU A 289 6.11 22.30 17.01
CA GLU A 289 7.51 22.30 17.36
C GLU A 289 8.25 21.07 16.83
N THR A 290 9.57 21.14 16.89
CA THR A 290 10.45 20.06 16.45
C THR A 290 10.96 19.24 17.63
N GLU A 291 11.27 17.98 17.39
CA GLU A 291 11.92 17.07 18.33
C GLU A 291 13.12 16.36 17.66
N ILE A 292 14.07 15.87 18.46
CA ILE A 292 15.21 15.09 17.97
C ILE A 292 14.95 13.62 18.27
N LEU A 293 14.90 12.81 17.21
CA LEU A 293 14.63 11.38 17.29
C LEU A 293 15.84 10.59 16.79
N LYS A 294 15.97 9.34 17.23
CA LYS A 294 16.90 8.40 16.59
C LYS A 294 16.35 8.05 15.21
N TYR A 295 17.23 7.82 14.24
CA TYR A 295 16.80 7.50 12.86
C TYR A 295 15.82 6.31 12.80
N SER A 296 15.98 5.33 13.68
CA SER A 296 15.11 4.15 13.82
C SER A 296 13.67 4.48 14.23
N ASP A 297 13.47 5.61 14.91
CA ASP A 297 12.19 6.00 15.52
C ASP A 297 11.47 7.07 14.67
N CYS A 298 12.03 7.38 13.50
CA CYS A 298 11.56 8.45 12.62
C CYS A 298 10.52 8.03 11.58
N LEU A 299 10.13 6.75 11.53
CA LEU A 299 9.16 6.26 10.55
C LEU A 299 7.85 7.04 10.65
N GLY A 300 7.37 7.56 9.52
CA GLY A 300 6.14 8.34 9.45
C GLY A 300 6.25 9.75 10.04
N ARG A 301 7.47 10.27 10.24
CA ARG A 301 7.73 11.66 10.63
C ARG A 301 8.04 12.52 9.41
N TYR A 302 8.01 13.84 9.59
CA TYR A 302 8.50 14.80 8.61
C TYR A 302 9.78 15.47 9.11
N LEU A 303 10.78 15.60 8.24
CA LEU A 303 12.04 16.26 8.56
C LEU A 303 11.87 17.74 8.84
N ALA A 304 12.51 18.24 9.89
CA ALA A 304 12.56 19.65 10.22
C ALA A 304 13.85 20.34 9.72
N GLU A 305 14.77 19.62 9.10
CA GLU A 305 16.01 20.16 8.54
C GLU A 305 16.46 19.37 7.31
N ASP A 306 17.30 19.99 6.48
CA ASP A 306 18.00 19.30 5.40
C ASP A 306 19.07 18.36 6.01
N VAL A 307 19.21 17.16 5.43
CA VAL A 307 20.22 16.17 5.86
C VAL A 307 21.29 16.04 4.79
N PHE A 308 22.55 16.09 5.21
CA PHE A 308 23.72 16.03 4.34
C PHE A 308 24.57 14.82 4.65
N ALA A 309 25.16 14.21 3.62
CA ALA A 309 26.09 13.11 3.75
C ALA A 309 27.41 13.58 4.39
N LYS A 310 27.80 12.98 5.52
CA LYS A 310 29.06 13.33 6.21
C LYS A 310 30.29 12.71 5.53
N GLU A 311 30.09 11.55 4.94
CA GLU A 311 31.09 10.74 4.27
C GLU A 311 30.58 10.38 2.86
N PRO A 312 31.46 10.16 1.88
CA PRO A 312 31.07 9.72 0.56
C PRO A 312 30.64 8.25 0.55
N LEU A 313 29.75 7.87 -0.38
CA LEU A 313 29.36 6.50 -0.66
C LEU A 313 29.68 6.13 -2.12
N PRO A 314 30.48 5.07 -2.38
CA PRO A 314 31.28 4.34 -1.40
C PRO A 314 32.43 5.21 -0.85
N PRO A 315 32.95 4.92 0.36
CA PRO A 315 34.03 5.71 0.98
C PRO A 315 35.43 5.38 0.45
N PHE A 316 35.54 4.32 -0.34
CA PHE A 316 36.75 3.86 -1.03
C PHE A 316 36.37 3.39 -2.44
N PRO A 317 37.32 3.31 -3.38
CA PRO A 317 37.07 2.68 -4.67
C PRO A 317 36.64 1.22 -4.46
N ALA A 318 35.46 0.85 -4.91
CA ALA A 318 34.85 -0.45 -4.63
C ALA A 318 34.64 -1.25 -5.92
N SER A 319 34.84 -2.56 -5.85
CA SER A 319 34.56 -3.44 -6.99
C SER A 319 33.07 -3.53 -7.30
N ILE A 320 32.71 -3.47 -8.58
CA ILE A 320 31.35 -3.73 -9.08
C ILE A 320 31.10 -5.24 -9.22
N LYS A 321 32.15 -6.03 -9.40
CA LYS A 321 32.09 -7.45 -9.78
C LYS A 321 33.00 -8.32 -8.91
N ASP A 322 32.72 -9.61 -8.88
CA ASP A 322 33.66 -10.62 -8.40
C ASP A 322 34.68 -10.91 -9.51
N GLY A 323 35.97 -10.95 -9.17
CA GLY A 323 37.01 -11.15 -10.17
C GLY A 323 38.41 -10.79 -9.68
N TYR A 324 39.16 -10.03 -10.48
CA TYR A 324 40.57 -9.70 -10.21
C TYR A 324 40.86 -8.22 -10.38
N ALA A 325 41.47 -7.61 -9.36
CA ALA A 325 42.03 -6.27 -9.43
C ALA A 325 43.39 -6.33 -10.14
N VAL A 326 43.53 -5.54 -11.22
CA VAL A 326 44.67 -5.61 -12.15
C VAL A 326 45.20 -4.21 -12.49
N LEU A 327 46.38 -4.16 -13.12
CA LEU A 327 46.83 -2.98 -13.86
C LEU A 327 46.42 -3.11 -15.33
N SER A 328 45.62 -2.17 -15.80
CA SER A 328 45.05 -2.14 -17.14
C SER A 328 46.13 -2.15 -18.24
N LYS A 329 47.23 -1.43 -18.01
CA LYS A 329 48.39 -1.31 -18.92
C LYS A 329 49.04 -2.64 -19.31
N ASP A 330 48.86 -3.68 -18.50
CA ASP A 330 49.47 -4.97 -18.76
C ASP A 330 48.65 -5.81 -19.79
N GLY A 331 47.45 -5.35 -20.16
CA GLY A 331 46.61 -5.95 -21.20
C GLY A 331 46.20 -7.39 -20.87
N THR A 332 46.19 -8.25 -21.89
CA THR A 332 45.76 -9.67 -21.79
C THR A 332 46.84 -10.65 -21.32
N LYS A 333 48.03 -10.16 -20.93
CA LYS A 333 49.10 -11.04 -20.42
C LYS A 333 48.61 -11.85 -19.21
N ASN A 334 49.26 -12.96 -18.89
CA ASN A 334 48.96 -13.71 -17.66
C ASN A 334 49.32 -12.89 -16.40
N ARG A 335 48.66 -13.21 -15.28
CA ARG A 335 48.92 -12.57 -13.98
C ARG A 335 49.07 -13.61 -12.89
N HIS A 336 50.04 -13.39 -12.02
CA HIS A 336 50.16 -14.13 -10.77
C HIS A 336 49.21 -13.54 -9.71
N VAL A 337 48.42 -14.40 -9.08
CA VAL A 337 47.49 -14.01 -8.03
C VAL A 337 48.26 -13.92 -6.71
N ILE A 338 48.35 -12.71 -6.13
CA ILE A 338 49.17 -12.45 -4.91
C ILE A 338 48.36 -12.41 -3.62
N GLY A 339 47.10 -12.84 -3.69
CA GLY A 339 46.19 -12.90 -2.55
C GLY A 339 44.76 -12.51 -2.93
N GLN A 340 43.96 -12.29 -1.89
CA GLN A 340 42.55 -11.95 -2.01
C GLN A 340 42.20 -10.76 -1.13
N THR A 341 41.33 -9.89 -1.64
CA THR A 341 40.65 -8.84 -0.87
C THR A 341 39.18 -9.22 -0.67
N THR A 342 38.71 -9.13 0.57
CA THR A 342 37.32 -9.39 0.96
C THR A 342 36.70 -8.14 1.56
N ALA A 343 35.37 -8.05 1.53
CA ALA A 343 34.65 -6.93 2.12
C ALA A 343 35.04 -6.77 3.61
N GLY A 344 35.37 -5.53 4.01
CA GLY A 344 35.76 -5.19 5.38
C GLY A 344 37.27 -5.25 5.67
N ASN A 345 38.11 -5.77 4.76
CA ASN A 345 39.57 -5.79 4.91
C ASN A 345 40.25 -4.98 3.80
N ILE A 346 41.23 -4.15 4.17
CA ILE A 346 42.05 -3.40 3.20
C ILE A 346 43.38 -4.14 3.02
N PRO A 347 43.72 -4.63 1.82
CA PRO A 347 45.00 -5.26 1.57
C PRO A 347 46.15 -4.26 1.71
N GLN A 348 47.16 -4.60 2.51
CA GLN A 348 48.42 -3.84 2.60
C GLN A 348 49.30 -4.04 1.36
N THR A 349 49.06 -5.12 0.60
CA THR A 349 49.86 -5.51 -0.56
C THR A 349 49.46 -4.69 -1.79
N ARG A 350 50.45 -4.01 -2.39
CA ARG A 350 50.28 -3.24 -3.62
C ARG A 350 50.30 -4.17 -4.85
N VAL A 351 49.32 -4.03 -5.73
CA VAL A 351 49.33 -4.73 -7.03
C VAL A 351 50.37 -4.06 -7.94
N GLN A 352 51.23 -4.89 -8.55
CA GLN A 352 52.30 -4.48 -9.46
C GLN A 352 52.11 -5.14 -10.83
N SER A 353 52.89 -4.67 -11.82
CA SER A 353 52.80 -5.24 -13.18
C SER A 353 53.11 -6.74 -13.18
N GLY A 354 52.30 -7.53 -13.88
CA GLY A 354 52.39 -8.99 -13.89
C GLY A 354 51.68 -9.69 -12.73
N TYR A 355 51.12 -8.94 -11.77
CA TYR A 355 50.41 -9.48 -10.61
C TYR A 355 48.96 -8.99 -10.57
N CYS A 356 48.08 -9.76 -9.93
CA CYS A 356 46.69 -9.39 -9.67
C CYS A 356 46.25 -9.87 -8.27
N MET A 357 45.14 -9.33 -7.78
CA MET A 357 44.55 -9.77 -6.52
C MET A 357 43.10 -10.16 -6.74
N ARG A 358 42.68 -11.31 -6.21
CA ARG A 358 41.28 -11.73 -6.26
C ARG A 358 40.45 -10.74 -5.45
N ILE A 359 39.34 -10.26 -6.01
CA ILE A 359 38.50 -9.21 -5.42
C ILE A 359 37.04 -9.64 -5.48
N ALA A 360 36.33 -9.48 -4.36
CA ALA A 360 34.90 -9.70 -4.29
C ALA A 360 34.10 -8.41 -4.60
N THR A 361 32.85 -8.56 -5.01
CA THR A 361 31.91 -7.46 -5.19
C THR A 361 31.81 -6.62 -3.91
N GLY A 362 31.93 -5.29 -4.05
CA GLY A 362 31.90 -4.34 -2.93
C GLY A 362 33.20 -4.26 -2.11
N ALA A 363 34.20 -5.11 -2.37
CA ALA A 363 35.48 -5.03 -1.66
C ALA A 363 36.32 -3.82 -2.12
N PRO A 364 37.19 -3.28 -1.24
CA PRO A 364 38.08 -2.18 -1.60
C PRO A 364 39.08 -2.59 -2.68
N VAL A 365 39.23 -1.75 -3.71
CA VAL A 365 40.25 -1.96 -4.75
C VAL A 365 41.64 -1.74 -4.14
N PRO A 366 42.56 -2.71 -4.25
CA PRO A 366 43.89 -2.62 -3.65
C PRO A 366 44.74 -1.53 -4.32
N ILE A 367 45.68 -0.98 -3.55
CA ILE A 367 46.60 0.04 -4.03
C ILE A 367 47.38 -0.50 -5.23
N GLY A 368 47.47 0.28 -6.31
CA GLY A 368 48.22 -0.06 -7.51
C GLY A 368 47.38 -0.67 -8.63
N ALA A 369 46.21 -1.23 -8.34
CA ALA A 369 45.24 -1.62 -9.36
C ALA A 369 44.44 -0.40 -9.85
N ASP A 370 44.06 -0.41 -11.13
CA ASP A 370 43.27 0.64 -11.77
C ASP A 370 42.06 0.10 -12.54
N ALA A 371 41.85 -1.22 -12.55
CA ALA A 371 40.71 -1.90 -13.17
C ALA A 371 40.37 -3.19 -12.41
N VAL A 372 39.11 -3.62 -12.52
CA VAL A 372 38.66 -4.95 -12.14
C VAL A 372 38.22 -5.69 -13.40
N ILE A 373 38.61 -6.96 -13.50
CA ILE A 373 38.11 -7.90 -14.52
C ILE A 373 37.24 -8.92 -13.83
N GLN A 374 36.00 -9.09 -14.30
CA GLN A 374 35.08 -10.11 -13.80
C GLN A 374 35.64 -11.53 -14.01
N VAL A 375 35.33 -12.45 -13.09
CA VAL A 375 35.87 -13.82 -13.11
C VAL A 375 35.58 -14.54 -14.45
N GLU A 376 34.44 -14.26 -15.07
CA GLU A 376 34.01 -14.86 -16.34
C GLU A 376 34.90 -14.49 -17.53
N ASP A 377 35.63 -13.38 -17.45
CA ASP A 377 36.59 -12.95 -18.48
C ASP A 377 38.03 -13.43 -18.19
N THR A 378 38.19 -14.42 -17.29
CA THR A 378 39.48 -15.02 -16.94
C THR A 378 39.48 -16.54 -17.11
N VAL A 379 40.68 -17.12 -17.26
CA VAL A 379 40.88 -18.57 -17.23
C VAL A 379 41.99 -18.89 -16.22
N LEU A 380 41.70 -19.79 -15.28
CA LEU A 380 42.67 -20.30 -14.32
C LEU A 380 43.73 -21.15 -15.02
N LEU A 381 45.00 -20.78 -14.86
CA LEU A 381 46.13 -21.50 -15.46
C LEU A 381 46.84 -22.39 -14.43
N GLN A 382 46.98 -21.90 -13.20
CA GLN A 382 47.66 -22.61 -12.13
C GLN A 382 46.97 -22.37 -10.79
N GLN A 383 46.91 -23.42 -9.98
CA GLN A 383 46.43 -23.41 -8.59
C GLN A 383 47.43 -24.15 -7.69
N THR A 384 47.30 -24.00 -6.38
CA THR A 384 48.07 -24.78 -5.40
C THR A 384 47.73 -26.27 -5.48
N ASP A 385 48.65 -27.13 -5.02
CA ASP A 385 48.46 -28.59 -5.05
C ASP A 385 47.22 -29.06 -4.25
N ASP A 386 46.84 -28.31 -3.21
CA ASP A 386 45.65 -28.57 -2.41
C ASP A 386 44.36 -27.95 -2.98
N GLY A 387 44.46 -27.24 -4.13
CA GLY A 387 43.35 -26.63 -4.86
C GLY A 387 42.68 -25.47 -4.13
N LYS A 388 43.28 -24.93 -3.07
CA LYS A 388 42.65 -23.87 -2.27
C LYS A 388 42.93 -22.46 -2.76
N GLU A 389 44.06 -22.25 -3.44
CA GLU A 389 44.48 -20.93 -3.90
C GLU A 389 44.76 -20.93 -5.40
N GLU A 390 44.35 -19.86 -6.05
CA GLU A 390 44.70 -19.56 -7.43
C GLU A 390 46.10 -18.95 -7.45
N VAL A 391 46.94 -19.38 -8.39
CA VAL A 391 48.35 -18.96 -8.49
C VAL A 391 48.57 -18.12 -9.74
N GLU A 392 47.98 -18.52 -10.88
CA GLU A 392 48.12 -17.80 -12.15
C GLU A 392 46.82 -17.86 -12.95
N ILE A 393 46.45 -16.72 -13.54
CA ILE A 393 45.28 -16.58 -14.43
C ILE A 393 45.69 -15.97 -15.77
N SER A 394 44.91 -16.25 -16.81
CA SER A 394 44.94 -15.50 -18.07
C SER A 394 43.70 -14.61 -18.21
N ILE A 395 43.88 -13.45 -18.84
CA ILE A 395 42.82 -12.48 -19.06
C ILE A 395 42.41 -12.56 -20.53
N THR A 396 41.13 -12.80 -20.79
CA THR A 396 40.61 -13.04 -22.16
C THR A 396 40.43 -11.76 -22.97
N LYS A 397 40.19 -10.62 -22.30
CA LYS A 397 39.95 -9.30 -22.93
C LYS A 397 40.77 -8.21 -22.23
N PRO A 398 41.37 -7.26 -22.98
CA PRO A 398 42.18 -6.22 -22.37
C PRO A 398 41.33 -5.29 -21.48
N PRO A 399 41.67 -5.12 -20.18
CA PRO A 399 41.01 -4.17 -19.28
C PRO A 399 41.16 -2.71 -19.74
N SER A 400 40.16 -1.88 -19.43
CA SER A 400 40.25 -0.42 -19.50
C SER A 400 40.44 0.22 -18.13
N VAL A 401 41.10 1.39 -18.06
CA VAL A 401 41.25 2.15 -16.80
C VAL A 401 39.87 2.47 -16.21
N GLY A 402 39.67 2.17 -14.93
CA GLY A 402 38.43 2.40 -14.19
C GLY A 402 37.33 1.36 -14.44
N GLN A 403 37.58 0.34 -15.27
CA GLN A 403 36.61 -0.71 -15.54
C GLN A 403 36.18 -1.42 -14.26
N ASP A 404 34.87 -1.61 -14.09
CA ASP A 404 34.24 -2.35 -12.99
C ASP A 404 34.62 -1.83 -11.58
N ILE A 405 34.99 -0.55 -11.48
CA ILE A 405 35.28 0.14 -10.21
C ILE A 405 34.25 1.25 -10.01
N ARG A 406 33.61 1.29 -8.84
CA ARG A 406 32.87 2.45 -8.33
C ARG A 406 33.84 3.42 -7.68
N PRO A 407 34.04 4.64 -8.21
CA PRO A 407 34.87 5.66 -7.57
C PRO A 407 34.31 6.08 -6.21
N VAL A 408 35.15 6.70 -5.39
CA VAL A 408 34.73 7.29 -4.12
C VAL A 408 33.61 8.30 -4.36
N GLY A 409 32.50 8.16 -3.63
CA GLY A 409 31.36 9.07 -3.73
C GLY A 409 30.56 8.97 -5.03
N SER A 410 30.70 7.88 -5.81
CA SER A 410 29.95 7.69 -7.05
C SER A 410 28.43 7.63 -6.85
N ASP A 411 27.99 7.17 -5.69
CA ASP A 411 26.57 7.07 -5.34
C ASP A 411 26.12 8.32 -4.59
N ILE A 412 26.90 8.75 -3.60
CA ILE A 412 26.62 9.93 -2.78
C ILE A 412 27.96 10.64 -2.51
N PRO A 413 28.20 11.84 -3.07
CA PRO A 413 29.35 12.64 -2.71
C PRO A 413 29.28 13.15 -1.27
N GLN A 414 30.45 13.37 -0.68
CA GLN A 414 30.53 14.01 0.63
C GLN A 414 29.91 15.41 0.57
N GLY A 415 29.08 15.74 1.57
CA GLY A 415 28.38 17.01 1.67
C GLY A 415 27.14 17.12 0.77
N GLU A 416 26.77 16.08 0.03
CA GLU A 416 25.53 16.07 -0.74
C GLU A 416 24.32 16.13 0.19
N LYS A 417 23.30 16.90 -0.20
CA LYS A 417 21.99 16.87 0.47
C LYS A 417 21.23 15.63 0.05
N VAL A 418 21.08 14.69 0.99
CA VAL A 418 20.42 13.40 0.74
C VAL A 418 18.93 13.42 1.07
N LEU A 419 18.50 14.27 2.01
CA LEU A 419 17.08 14.47 2.34
C LEU A 419 16.79 15.95 2.58
N LYS A 420 15.56 16.37 2.22
CA LYS A 420 15.12 17.77 2.34
C LYS A 420 14.27 17.98 3.58
N ARG A 421 14.31 19.18 4.15
CA ARG A 421 13.31 19.64 5.11
C ARG A 421 11.90 19.49 4.52
N ASN A 422 10.94 19.15 5.39
CA ASN A 422 9.54 18.83 5.07
C ASN A 422 9.34 17.55 4.24
N GLN A 423 10.37 16.70 4.13
CA GLN A 423 10.23 15.39 3.49
C GLN A 423 9.66 14.37 4.48
N TYR A 424 8.71 13.56 4.02
CA TYR A 424 8.16 12.43 4.75
C TYR A 424 9.19 11.29 4.83
N LEU A 425 9.36 10.70 6.00
CA LEU A 425 10.31 9.63 6.26
C LEU A 425 9.61 8.26 6.18
N GLY A 426 9.75 7.60 5.03
CA GLY A 426 9.39 6.20 4.83
C GLY A 426 10.55 5.25 5.11
N PRO A 427 10.39 3.94 4.81
CA PRO A 427 11.43 2.95 5.02
C PRO A 427 12.74 3.26 4.27
N SER A 428 12.64 3.77 3.04
CA SER A 428 13.79 4.13 2.20
C SER A 428 14.58 5.30 2.79
N GLU A 429 13.91 6.33 3.27
CA GLU A 429 14.55 7.49 3.89
C GLU A 429 15.22 7.12 5.21
N VAL A 430 14.60 6.25 6.02
CA VAL A 430 15.21 5.69 7.24
C VAL A 430 16.47 4.90 6.90
N GLY A 431 16.45 4.08 5.84
CA GLY A 431 17.63 3.39 5.33
C GLY A 431 18.72 4.36 4.86
N LEU A 432 18.35 5.43 4.17
CA LEU A 432 19.29 6.44 3.70
C LEU A 432 19.97 7.18 4.86
N LEU A 433 19.22 7.55 5.91
CA LEU A 433 19.77 8.12 7.15
C LEU A 433 20.83 7.20 7.76
N ALA A 434 20.54 5.88 7.81
CA ALA A 434 21.49 4.89 8.30
C ALA A 434 22.74 4.82 7.42
N THR A 435 22.56 4.77 6.09
CA THR A 435 23.63 4.72 5.09
C THR A 435 24.60 5.90 5.21
N VAL A 436 24.09 7.12 5.44
CA VAL A 436 24.95 8.31 5.60
C VAL A 436 25.44 8.54 7.04
N GLY A 437 25.24 7.56 7.94
CA GLY A 437 25.73 7.61 9.32
C GLY A 437 25.01 8.65 10.20
N VAL A 438 23.77 9.00 9.89
CA VAL A 438 22.96 9.94 10.68
C VAL A 438 22.21 9.18 11.76
N PHE A 439 22.72 9.24 12.99
CA PHE A 439 22.12 8.54 14.14
C PHE A 439 20.88 9.24 14.70
N LYS A 440 20.86 10.57 14.71
CA LYS A 440 19.75 11.39 15.20
C LYS A 440 19.40 12.44 14.17
N VAL A 441 18.12 12.74 14.04
CA VAL A 441 17.62 13.73 13.10
C VAL A 441 16.49 14.55 13.72
N LYS A 442 16.40 15.82 13.34
CA LYS A 442 15.35 16.72 13.79
C LYS A 442 14.09 16.55 12.94
N CYS A 443 12.99 16.22 13.58
CA CYS A 443 11.67 16.01 12.96
C CYS A 443 10.63 16.95 13.57
N PHE A 444 9.53 17.20 12.87
CA PHE A 444 8.36 17.82 13.47
C PHE A 444 7.65 16.85 14.41
N LYS A 445 7.17 17.36 15.55
CA LYS A 445 6.31 16.59 16.46
C LYS A 445 5.03 16.18 15.74
N LYS A 446 4.48 15.02 16.11
CA LYS A 446 3.12 14.65 15.70
C LYS A 446 2.12 15.26 16.68
N PRO A 447 0.97 15.75 16.19
CA PRO A 447 -0.10 16.24 17.06
C PRO A 447 -0.66 15.11 17.91
N THR A 448 -1.00 15.44 19.14
CA THR A 448 -1.88 14.67 20.00
C THR A 448 -3.32 15.10 19.73
N ILE A 449 -4.20 14.13 19.50
CA ILE A 449 -5.58 14.36 19.06
C ILE A 449 -6.54 13.87 20.14
N ALA A 450 -7.30 14.77 20.75
CA ALA A 450 -8.38 14.43 21.66
C ALA A 450 -9.70 14.23 20.89
N VAL A 451 -10.43 13.16 21.21
CA VAL A 451 -11.73 12.85 20.58
C VAL A 451 -12.83 12.83 21.64
N LEU A 452 -13.90 13.59 21.40
CA LEU A 452 -15.06 13.72 22.27
C LEU A 452 -16.35 13.47 21.47
N SER A 453 -17.21 12.59 21.94
CA SER A 453 -18.58 12.50 21.44
C SER A 453 -19.52 13.32 22.32
N THR A 454 -20.54 13.93 21.73
CA THR A 454 -21.55 14.72 22.45
C THR A 454 -22.93 14.25 22.05
N GLY A 455 -23.79 13.97 23.02
CA GLY A 455 -25.17 13.61 22.72
C GLY A 455 -25.83 12.87 23.87
N ASN A 456 -26.98 13.37 24.31
CA ASN A 456 -27.76 12.70 25.35
C ASN A 456 -28.36 11.36 24.91
N GLU A 457 -28.36 11.05 23.63
CA GLU A 457 -28.77 9.76 23.07
C GLU A 457 -27.67 8.69 23.15
N LEU A 458 -26.42 9.09 23.38
CA LEU A 458 -25.27 8.19 23.30
C LEU A 458 -25.08 7.39 24.60
N VAL A 459 -24.59 6.17 24.44
CA VAL A 459 -24.08 5.29 25.51
C VAL A 459 -22.81 4.58 25.08
N GLU A 460 -22.02 4.08 26.03
CA GLU A 460 -20.74 3.41 25.74
C GLU A 460 -20.95 2.06 25.04
N PRO A 461 -20.04 1.66 24.13
CA PRO A 461 -20.02 0.30 23.60
C PRO A 461 -19.85 -0.74 24.72
N GLY A 462 -20.84 -1.63 24.87
CA GLY A 462 -20.90 -2.63 25.94
C GLY A 462 -22.03 -2.40 26.94
N ASP A 463 -22.57 -1.19 27.01
CA ASP A 463 -23.74 -0.89 27.83
C ASP A 463 -25.04 -1.37 27.15
N SER A 464 -26.05 -1.67 27.98
CA SER A 464 -27.38 -2.03 27.49
C SER A 464 -28.14 -0.81 26.98
N LEU A 465 -28.83 -0.96 25.84
CA LEU A 465 -29.64 0.12 25.28
C LEU A 465 -30.97 0.27 26.02
N SER A 466 -31.27 1.49 26.45
CA SER A 466 -32.62 1.90 26.82
C SER A 466 -33.32 2.60 25.65
N GLN A 467 -34.64 2.78 25.75
CA GLN A 467 -35.42 3.47 24.72
C GLN A 467 -34.83 4.86 24.42
N GLY A 468 -34.63 5.15 23.13
CA GLY A 468 -34.07 6.43 22.67
C GLY A 468 -32.55 6.57 22.80
N LYS A 469 -31.84 5.51 23.22
CA LYS A 469 -30.37 5.48 23.27
C LYS A 469 -29.78 4.68 22.12
N ILE A 470 -28.58 5.06 21.69
CA ILE A 470 -27.76 4.37 20.69
C ILE A 470 -26.29 4.31 21.16
N HIS A 471 -25.54 3.33 20.68
CA HIS A 471 -24.10 3.23 20.99
C HIS A 471 -23.29 4.26 20.22
N ASP A 472 -22.27 4.83 20.87
CA ASP A 472 -21.31 5.73 20.23
C ASP A 472 -20.33 4.97 19.31
N SER A 473 -20.62 5.03 18.01
CA SER A 473 -19.77 4.44 16.98
C SER A 473 -18.69 5.39 16.47
N ASN A 474 -18.97 6.69 16.40
CA ASN A 474 -18.10 7.66 15.74
C ASN A 474 -16.79 7.85 16.49
N ARG A 475 -16.82 7.94 17.82
CA ARG A 475 -15.58 8.08 18.61
C ARG A 475 -14.66 6.89 18.41
N SER A 476 -15.21 5.67 18.43
CA SER A 476 -14.46 4.45 18.17
C SER A 476 -13.81 4.46 16.78
N ALA A 477 -14.56 4.86 15.75
CA ALA A 477 -14.06 4.95 14.38
C ALA A 477 -12.96 6.02 14.23
N LEU A 478 -13.15 7.21 14.83
CA LEU A 478 -12.18 8.30 14.77
C LEU A 478 -10.88 7.96 15.52
N LEU A 479 -10.97 7.39 16.72
CA LEU A 479 -9.81 6.93 17.48
C LEU A 479 -9.03 5.86 16.72
N ALA A 480 -9.72 4.93 16.06
CA ALA A 480 -9.09 3.91 15.22
C ALA A 480 -8.37 4.54 14.01
N LEU A 481 -9.01 5.49 13.32
CA LEU A 481 -8.44 6.21 12.18
C LEU A 481 -7.16 6.96 12.57
N PHE A 482 -7.16 7.69 13.67
CA PHE A 482 -5.97 8.43 14.11
C PHE A 482 -4.83 7.49 14.52
N LYS A 483 -5.13 6.34 15.13
CA LYS A 483 -4.14 5.30 15.45
C LYS A 483 -3.56 4.67 14.19
N GLU A 484 -4.37 4.40 13.17
CA GLU A 484 -3.90 3.90 11.87
C GLU A 484 -2.88 4.84 11.23
N HIS A 485 -3.07 6.16 11.37
CA HIS A 485 -2.11 7.17 10.93
C HIS A 485 -0.98 7.46 11.95
N ASN A 486 -0.87 6.65 13.01
CA ASN A 486 0.16 6.74 14.06
C ASN A 486 0.19 8.10 14.77
N PHE A 487 -0.97 8.71 15.00
CA PHE A 487 -1.12 9.86 15.90
C PHE A 487 -1.38 9.40 17.34
N SER A 488 -0.91 10.19 18.30
CA SER A 488 -1.28 10.00 19.70
C SER A 488 -2.72 10.45 19.91
N THR A 489 -3.52 9.65 20.60
CA THR A 489 -4.96 9.95 20.80
C THR A 489 -5.34 9.99 22.27
N ILE A 490 -6.20 10.93 22.65
CA ILE A 490 -6.84 11.01 23.97
C ILE A 490 -8.34 10.74 23.78
N ASP A 491 -8.87 9.75 24.49
CA ASP A 491 -10.30 9.43 24.50
C ASP A 491 -10.99 10.20 25.64
N LEU A 492 -11.81 11.18 25.30
CA LEU A 492 -12.55 11.98 26.29
C LEU A 492 -13.94 11.40 26.62
N GLY A 493 -14.33 10.30 25.97
CA GLY A 493 -15.61 9.64 26.16
C GLY A 493 -16.79 10.41 25.57
N ILE A 494 -17.95 10.22 26.20
CA ILE A 494 -19.20 10.90 25.85
C ILE A 494 -19.42 12.07 26.82
N ALA A 495 -19.72 13.25 26.29
CA ALA A 495 -20.25 14.39 27.03
C ALA A 495 -21.77 14.49 26.88
N GLU A 496 -22.44 14.77 27.99
CA GLU A 496 -23.84 15.19 27.98
C GLU A 496 -23.97 16.55 27.31
N ASP A 497 -25.13 16.83 26.70
CA ASP A 497 -25.39 18.14 26.10
C ASP A 497 -25.73 19.19 27.18
N SER A 498 -24.75 19.49 28.04
CA SER A 498 -24.81 20.56 29.02
C SER A 498 -23.60 21.49 28.85
N PRO A 499 -23.77 22.81 29.05
CA PRO A 499 -22.67 23.77 28.95
C PRO A 499 -21.49 23.42 29.88
N ASP A 500 -21.78 23.01 31.12
CA ASP A 500 -20.75 22.73 32.13
C ASP A 500 -19.93 21.48 31.80
N THR A 501 -20.59 20.41 31.36
CA THR A 501 -19.92 19.15 30.99
C THR A 501 -19.04 19.38 29.76
N LEU A 502 -19.55 20.08 28.74
CA LEU A 502 -18.79 20.40 27.54
C LEU A 502 -17.62 21.33 27.84
N PHE A 503 -17.82 22.39 28.62
CA PHE A 503 -16.76 23.30 29.02
C PHE A 503 -15.64 22.56 29.74
N THR A 504 -15.98 21.71 30.72
CA THR A 504 -15.00 20.93 31.49
C THR A 504 -14.21 19.99 30.57
N LYS A 505 -14.89 19.24 29.70
CA LYS A 505 -14.25 18.29 28.78
C LYS A 505 -13.37 19.00 27.74
N LEU A 506 -13.83 20.11 27.18
CA LEU A 506 -13.06 20.89 26.21
C LEU A 506 -11.86 21.59 26.87
N ALA A 507 -12.00 22.11 28.08
CA ALA A 507 -10.88 22.70 28.82
C ALA A 507 -9.77 21.67 29.09
N MET A 508 -10.15 20.46 29.51
CA MET A 508 -9.20 19.34 29.63
C MET A 508 -8.54 19.02 28.29
N ALA A 509 -9.34 18.90 27.22
CA ALA A 509 -8.85 18.60 25.87
C ALA A 509 -7.80 19.61 25.40
N ILE A 510 -8.08 20.90 25.55
CA ILE A 510 -7.20 21.99 25.13
C ILE A 510 -5.90 22.02 25.95
N SER A 511 -5.94 21.57 27.21
CA SER A 511 -4.74 21.53 28.06
C SER A 511 -3.80 20.35 27.74
N GLU A 512 -4.30 19.29 27.10
CA GLU A 512 -3.56 18.03 26.91
C GLU A 512 -3.36 17.63 25.44
N ALA A 513 -4.07 18.24 24.49
CA ALA A 513 -4.02 17.90 23.07
C ALA A 513 -3.72 19.11 22.17
N ASP A 514 -3.11 18.83 21.02
CA ASP A 514 -2.87 19.82 19.97
C ASP A 514 -4.11 20.02 19.08
N VAL A 515 -4.95 19.00 18.98
CA VAL A 515 -6.18 19.00 18.18
C VAL A 515 -7.32 18.39 18.98
N VAL A 516 -8.48 19.03 18.97
CA VAL A 516 -9.72 18.51 19.56
C VAL A 516 -10.73 18.23 18.46
N VAL A 517 -11.25 17.00 18.42
CA VAL A 517 -12.25 16.55 17.45
C VAL A 517 -13.52 16.17 18.19
N THR A 518 -14.62 16.84 17.86
CA THR A 518 -15.93 16.57 18.44
C THR A 518 -16.85 15.89 17.42
N SER A 519 -17.64 14.92 17.86
CA SER A 519 -18.71 14.30 17.06
C SER A 519 -20.06 14.47 17.74
N GLY A 520 -21.02 15.07 17.03
CA GLY A 520 -22.36 15.39 17.56
C GLY A 520 -22.50 16.86 17.98
N GLY A 521 -23.72 17.28 18.30
CA GLY A 521 -23.95 18.58 18.95
C GLY A 521 -23.69 19.86 18.14
N VAL A 522 -23.46 19.81 16.82
CA VAL A 522 -23.05 20.96 15.96
C VAL A 522 -24.14 21.54 15.03
N SER A 523 -25.40 21.16 15.21
CA SER A 523 -26.52 21.57 14.32
C SER A 523 -27.31 22.77 14.87
N MET A 524 -28.59 22.93 14.50
CA MET A 524 -29.52 23.98 15.00
C MET A 524 -30.51 23.43 16.05
N GLY A 525 -30.17 22.28 16.67
CA GLY A 525 -31.02 21.56 17.63
C GLY A 525 -31.05 22.18 19.03
N GLU A 526 -32.01 21.74 19.86
CA GLU A 526 -32.36 22.35 21.16
C GLU A 526 -31.23 22.38 22.19
N LYS A 527 -30.20 21.54 22.01
CA LYS A 527 -29.12 21.32 22.97
C LYS A 527 -27.73 21.48 22.35
N VAL A 528 -27.63 22.25 21.26
CA VAL A 528 -26.35 22.61 20.64
C VAL A 528 -25.64 23.59 21.57
N CYS A 529 -24.83 23.03 22.47
CA CYS A 529 -23.94 23.79 23.35
C CYS A 529 -22.53 23.91 22.77
N ALA A 530 -22.23 23.18 21.67
CA ALA A 530 -20.98 23.32 20.96
C ALA A 530 -20.99 24.65 20.18
N LEU A 531 -20.33 25.66 20.74
CA LEU A 531 -19.81 26.84 20.04
C LEU A 531 -20.82 27.96 19.72
N THR A 532 -21.67 28.34 20.69
CA THR A 532 -22.34 29.65 20.71
C THR A 532 -21.93 30.46 21.94
N TYR A 533 -20.62 30.66 22.13
CA TYR A 533 -20.11 31.70 23.02
C TYR A 533 -19.28 32.67 22.18
N SER A 534 -19.92 33.75 21.77
CA SER A 534 -19.31 34.95 21.19
C SER A 534 -18.97 35.96 22.28
#